data_AF-A0A2H5SWN7-F1
#
_entry.id   AF-A0A2H5SWN7-F1
#
_cell.length_a   1.000
_cell.length_b   1.000
_cell.length_c   1.000
_cell.angle_alpha   90.00
_cell.angle_beta   90.00
_cell.angle_gamma   90.00
#
_symmetry.space_group_name_H-M   'P 1'
#
loop_
_entity.id
_entity.type
_entity.pdbx_description
1 polymer ?
#
loop_
_entity_poly.entity_id
_entity_poly.type
_entity_poly.pdbx_seq_one_letter_code
_entity_poly.pdbx_strand_id
1 'polypeptide(L)'
;MTTQINIKNDSGQNIVGILEKKSSNGTLGEKLVIICHGSAGHKNYLFQEKLAKELSFDNFRFDFRGNGESDGILKFSNFQEDVEDIDTVVKYLEKEFGYKLYAAIGHSKGSVAILKYACYVNRNISHVINISARYNMAAGLSLVENSAFDSLKEQGYFYQNNKIRGEIIRMKVTKEDLHDFINYDMSFVHKMPDTTSVLTCHGIMDEIVSVKDATIFANLIPNHTLKLLPGVNHNYSNKHNELIKIIINYFSNKSQSKRFNEKYLYVNSISRYIFIDGVKNFRDLGGYQCDLGSREENGIQNFIRERFIFRSGNLLSITDDGITTLRKLNVQKIFDLRSNPEVNKLGIKNIEGMTRVHAPVFNEDDYRPEALFERWKLYTRGTEGYSQAYMVILEEGKRAYYKIFKHILEYPTQPFVVHCTAGKDRTGIFAMLLLKLLGVNDDIISREYELTHVNSRVTDPKEIKLYIKLTNNYFDEEEIKETLSARYEFMTTSLQKFQNHYKSVDNYLFQCGFTKKEIEAIKYNLVMSNNIKNSKLNQNDNVIRSLL
;
A
#
# COMPACT_ATOMS: atom_id res chain seq x y z
N MET A 1 14.98 -10.33 19.73
CA MET A 1 16.37 -10.85 19.73
C MET A 1 17.21 -9.93 18.86
N THR A 2 18.40 -9.55 19.31
CA THR A 2 19.27 -8.64 18.57
C THR A 2 20.52 -9.41 18.13
N THR A 3 20.91 -9.29 16.86
CA THR A 3 22.03 -10.08 16.30
C THR A 3 22.83 -9.22 15.34
N GLN A 4 24.15 -9.18 15.52
CA GLN A 4 25.05 -8.53 14.58
C GLN A 4 25.32 -9.46 13.40
N ILE A 5 25.29 -8.90 12.19
CA ILE A 5 25.50 -9.63 10.94
C ILE A 5 26.54 -8.87 10.11
N ASN A 6 27.50 -9.60 9.57
CA ASN A 6 28.49 -9.10 8.64
C ASN A 6 28.15 -9.61 7.23
N ILE A 7 27.90 -8.70 6.30
CA ILE A 7 27.47 -9.02 4.93
C ILE A 7 28.59 -8.61 3.98
N LYS A 8 29.00 -9.49 3.08
CA LYS A 8 30.00 -9.15 2.07
C LYS A 8 29.33 -8.49 0.87
N ASN A 9 29.81 -7.31 0.46
CA ASN A 9 29.42 -6.70 -0.81
C ASN A 9 30.20 -7.32 -1.98
N ASP A 10 29.86 -6.92 -3.21
CA ASP A 10 30.47 -7.44 -4.44
C ASP A 10 31.99 -7.16 -4.53
N SER A 11 32.49 -6.19 -3.78
CA SER A 11 33.93 -5.87 -3.65
C SER A 11 34.62 -6.62 -2.51
N GLY A 12 33.93 -7.53 -1.82
CA GLY A 12 34.47 -8.31 -0.70
C GLY A 12 34.61 -7.52 0.61
N GLN A 13 34.05 -6.31 0.70
CA GLN A 13 34.05 -5.49 1.92
C GLN A 13 32.91 -5.92 2.85
N ASN A 14 33.14 -5.87 4.16
CA ASN A 14 32.12 -6.13 5.16
C ASN A 14 31.20 -4.92 5.36
N ILE A 15 29.90 -5.15 5.23
CA ILE A 15 28.81 -4.28 5.67
C ILE A 15 28.26 -4.83 6.98
N VAL A 16 28.45 -4.09 8.07
CA VAL A 16 28.13 -4.53 9.42
C VAL A 16 26.81 -3.91 9.88
N GLY A 17 25.86 -4.77 10.23
CA GLY A 17 24.56 -4.32 10.73
C GLY A 17 24.02 -5.17 11.86
N ILE A 18 22.89 -4.72 12.40
CA ILE A 18 22.20 -5.32 13.52
C ILE A 18 20.77 -5.65 13.10
N LEU A 19 20.45 -6.94 13.12
CA LEU A 19 19.10 -7.47 12.99
C LEU A 19 18.40 -7.40 14.34
N GLU A 20 17.28 -6.71 14.38
CA GLU A 20 16.40 -6.59 15.52
C GLU A 20 15.12 -7.38 15.23
N LYS A 21 15.06 -8.62 15.71
CA LYS A 21 13.95 -9.54 15.50
C LYS A 21 12.83 -9.32 16.53
N LYS A 22 11.62 -9.07 16.04
CA LYS A 22 10.37 -8.90 16.79
C LYS A 22 9.46 -10.12 16.69
N SER A 23 9.41 -10.77 15.52
CA SER A 23 8.57 -11.95 15.33
C SER A 23 9.10 -13.15 16.13
N SER A 24 8.20 -13.87 16.81
CA SER A 24 8.50 -15.18 17.40
C SER A 24 8.48 -16.31 16.37
N ASN A 25 7.85 -16.10 15.21
CA ASN A 25 7.58 -17.11 14.20
C ASN A 25 8.52 -16.93 13.01
N GLY A 26 9.57 -17.76 12.89
CA GLY A 26 10.42 -17.82 11.69
C GLY A 26 10.93 -16.46 11.18
N THR A 27 11.34 -16.41 9.92
CA THR A 27 11.66 -15.17 9.17
C THR A 27 11.16 -15.23 7.72
N LEU A 28 10.78 -16.42 7.23
CA LEU A 28 10.35 -16.66 5.86
C LEU A 28 9.03 -15.93 5.56
N GLY A 29 9.09 -15.00 4.62
CA GLY A 29 7.96 -14.18 4.19
C GLY A 29 7.65 -12.99 5.11
N GLU A 30 8.39 -12.83 6.21
CA GLU A 30 8.17 -11.75 7.18
C GLU A 30 8.56 -10.38 6.63
N LYS A 31 7.86 -9.35 7.10
CA LYS A 31 8.13 -7.96 6.71
C LYS A 31 9.43 -7.47 7.33
N LEU A 32 10.32 -6.95 6.50
CA LEU A 32 11.60 -6.38 6.91
C LEU A 32 11.64 -4.86 6.70
N VAL A 33 12.15 -4.14 7.69
CA VAL A 33 12.43 -2.70 7.61
C VAL A 33 13.94 -2.44 7.61
N ILE A 34 14.44 -1.71 6.61
CA ILE A 34 15.84 -1.26 6.58
C ILE A 34 15.94 0.15 7.17
N ILE A 35 16.95 0.40 8.02
CA ILE A 35 17.18 1.70 8.66
C ILE A 35 18.60 2.19 8.32
N CYS A 36 18.68 3.34 7.65
CA CYS A 36 19.90 3.94 7.13
C CYS A 36 20.26 5.23 7.88
N HIS A 37 21.53 5.41 8.21
CA HIS A 37 22.03 6.63 8.85
C HIS A 37 22.40 7.73 7.83
N GLY A 38 22.67 8.94 8.33
CA GLY A 38 23.10 10.07 7.51
C GLY A 38 24.61 10.14 7.28
N SER A 39 25.07 11.25 6.70
CA SER A 39 26.49 11.47 6.39
C SER A 39 27.37 11.38 7.64
N ALA A 40 28.50 10.67 7.54
CA ALA A 40 29.44 10.40 8.63
C ALA A 40 28.81 9.78 9.90
N GLY A 41 27.56 9.30 9.81
CA GLY A 41 26.86 8.68 10.92
C GLY A 41 27.25 7.21 11.09
N HIS A 42 26.49 6.53 11.93
CA HIS A 42 26.54 5.07 12.08
C HIS A 42 25.15 4.57 12.50
N LYS A 43 24.92 3.26 12.45
CA LYS A 43 23.65 2.56 12.67
C LYS A 43 23.01 2.79 14.03
N ASN A 44 23.76 3.28 15.02
CA ASN A 44 23.27 3.61 16.35
C ASN A 44 23.34 5.12 16.64
N TYR A 45 23.53 6.00 15.65
CA TYR A 45 23.91 7.41 15.90
C TYR A 45 22.85 8.22 16.67
N LEU A 46 21.70 8.50 16.04
CA LEU A 46 20.64 9.36 16.56
C LEU A 46 19.49 8.51 17.14
N PHE A 47 18.34 8.53 16.47
CA PHE A 47 17.15 7.81 16.85
C PHE A 47 17.11 6.37 16.32
N GLN A 48 18.05 5.95 15.47
CA GLN A 48 18.00 4.69 14.72
C GLN A 48 17.88 3.46 15.64
N GLU A 49 18.69 3.38 16.70
CA GLU A 49 18.64 2.27 17.66
C GLU A 49 17.32 2.23 18.42
N LYS A 50 16.85 3.41 18.87
CA LYS A 50 15.59 3.51 19.62
C LYS A 50 14.39 3.17 18.73
N LEU A 51 14.39 3.66 17.50
CA LEU A 51 13.39 3.36 16.49
C LEU A 51 13.34 1.84 16.21
N ALA A 52 14.50 1.20 16.00
CA ALA A 52 14.61 -0.24 15.82
C ALA A 52 13.96 -1.01 16.98
N LYS A 53 14.16 -0.56 18.22
CA LYS A 53 13.58 -1.17 19.43
C LYS A 53 12.06 -1.01 19.49
N GLU A 54 11.50 0.12 19.06
CA GLU A 54 10.07 0.41 19.16
C GLU A 54 9.22 -0.02 17.94
N LEU A 55 9.83 -0.27 16.78
CA LEU A 55 9.13 -0.80 15.61
C LEU A 55 8.52 -2.19 15.91
N SER A 56 7.32 -2.44 15.38
CA SER A 56 6.64 -3.74 15.47
C SER A 56 7.11 -4.77 14.43
N PHE A 57 8.04 -4.38 13.55
CA PHE A 57 8.55 -5.20 12.46
C PHE A 57 9.99 -5.60 12.73
N ASP A 58 10.37 -6.77 12.21
CA ASP A 58 11.78 -7.14 12.08
C ASP A 58 12.49 -6.05 11.27
N ASN A 59 13.65 -5.62 11.75
CA ASN A 59 14.37 -4.54 11.12
C ASN A 59 15.88 -4.74 11.15
N PHE A 60 16.54 -4.19 10.15
CA PHE A 60 17.99 -4.23 10.02
C PHE A 60 18.54 -2.82 9.85
N ARG A 61 19.42 -2.44 10.76
CA ARG A 61 20.16 -1.17 10.70
C ARG A 61 21.63 -1.46 10.50
N PHE A 62 22.30 -0.76 9.59
CA PHE A 62 23.66 -1.07 9.21
C PHE A 62 24.49 0.19 8.98
N ASP A 63 25.81 0.01 9.04
CA ASP A 63 26.74 1.07 8.67
C ASP A 63 27.00 0.99 7.17
N PHE A 64 26.83 2.09 6.44
CA PHE A 64 27.30 2.18 5.06
C PHE A 64 28.80 1.93 4.97
N ARG A 65 29.30 1.45 3.84
CA ARG A 65 30.76 1.28 3.63
C ARG A 65 31.51 2.57 3.97
N GLY A 66 32.66 2.42 4.65
CA GLY A 66 33.46 3.54 5.15
C GLY A 66 32.91 4.27 6.38
N ASN A 67 31.85 3.77 7.00
CA ASN A 67 31.28 4.31 8.23
C ASN A 67 31.26 3.24 9.34
N GLY A 68 31.32 3.70 10.60
CA GLY A 68 31.17 2.84 11.77
C GLY A 68 32.06 1.60 11.74
N GLU A 69 31.45 0.42 11.81
CA GLU A 69 32.13 -0.88 11.82
C GLU A 69 32.26 -1.51 10.42
N SER A 70 31.70 -0.89 9.37
CA SER A 70 31.80 -1.38 8.00
C SER A 70 33.16 -1.02 7.38
N ASP A 71 33.67 -1.92 6.56
CA ASP A 71 34.90 -1.72 5.80
C ASP A 71 34.74 -0.54 4.81
N GLY A 72 35.87 0.01 4.34
CA GLY A 72 35.91 1.05 3.32
C GLY A 72 36.49 2.37 3.82
N ILE A 73 36.33 3.44 3.02
CA ILE A 73 36.84 4.77 3.33
C ILE A 73 35.66 5.73 3.34
N LEU A 74 35.57 6.58 4.38
CA LEU A 74 34.54 7.61 4.48
C LEU A 74 34.63 8.60 3.31
N LYS A 75 33.52 8.78 2.58
CA LYS A 75 33.41 9.67 1.41
C LYS A 75 32.26 10.66 1.54
N PHE A 76 32.46 11.84 0.94
CA PHE A 76 31.44 12.89 0.92
C PHE A 76 30.30 12.59 -0.06
N SER A 77 30.63 12.25 -1.33
CA SER A 77 29.66 12.11 -2.43
C SER A 77 29.61 10.69 -3.03
N ASN A 78 29.28 9.68 -2.22
CA ASN A 78 29.20 8.27 -2.64
C ASN A 78 27.76 7.71 -2.69
N PHE A 79 26.80 8.51 -3.19
CA PHE A 79 25.38 8.13 -3.21
C PHE A 79 25.09 6.80 -3.91
N GLN A 80 25.82 6.49 -4.99
CA GLN A 80 25.65 5.25 -5.73
C GLN A 80 26.13 4.03 -4.91
N GLU A 81 27.25 4.15 -4.20
CA GLU A 81 27.75 3.10 -3.30
C GLU A 81 26.77 2.86 -2.14
N ASP A 82 26.15 3.91 -1.59
CA ASP A 82 25.13 3.77 -0.54
C ASP A 82 23.89 2.99 -1.06
N VAL A 83 23.47 3.22 -2.31
CA VAL A 83 22.37 2.47 -2.94
C VAL A 83 22.75 1.00 -3.15
N GLU A 84 23.99 0.73 -3.57
CA GLU A 84 24.52 -0.63 -3.73
C GLU A 84 24.60 -1.38 -2.40
N ASP A 85 24.98 -0.69 -1.31
CA ASP A 85 25.00 -1.27 0.03
C ASP A 85 23.60 -1.66 0.50
N ILE A 86 22.60 -0.79 0.27
CA ILE A 86 21.19 -1.13 0.55
C ILE A 86 20.78 -2.38 -0.22
N ASP A 87 21.05 -2.43 -1.53
CA ASP A 87 20.69 -3.58 -2.37
C ASP A 87 21.38 -4.87 -1.92
N THR A 88 22.67 -4.80 -1.58
CA THR A 88 23.47 -5.92 -1.04
C THR A 88 22.84 -6.45 0.24
N VAL A 89 22.56 -5.57 1.20
CA VAL A 89 21.97 -5.92 2.49
C VAL A 89 20.59 -6.56 2.31
N VAL A 90 19.73 -5.96 1.48
CA VAL A 90 18.39 -6.49 1.24
C VAL A 90 18.47 -7.86 0.57
N LYS A 91 19.24 -8.01 -0.50
CA LYS A 91 19.42 -9.29 -1.19
C LYS A 91 19.89 -10.39 -0.26
N TYR A 92 20.86 -10.08 0.61
CA TYR A 92 21.36 -11.03 1.60
C TYR A 92 20.25 -11.46 2.58
N LEU A 93 19.51 -10.51 3.15
CA LEU A 93 18.47 -10.81 4.13
C LEU A 93 17.28 -11.57 3.53
N GLU A 94 16.90 -11.26 2.29
CA GLU A 94 15.87 -12.00 1.57
C GLU A 94 16.33 -13.43 1.24
N LYS A 95 17.58 -13.59 0.81
CA LYS A 95 18.13 -14.90 0.42
C LYS A 95 18.36 -15.81 1.63
N GLU A 96 19.05 -15.31 2.65
CA GLU A 96 19.50 -16.14 3.79
C GLU A 96 18.39 -16.33 4.84
N PHE A 97 17.50 -15.35 4.99
CA PHE A 97 16.43 -15.40 6.00
C PHE A 97 15.02 -15.45 5.40
N GLY A 98 14.85 -15.30 4.09
CA GLY A 98 13.54 -15.37 3.45
C GLY A 98 12.66 -14.13 3.70
N TYR A 99 13.22 -13.03 4.19
CA TYR A 99 12.48 -11.80 4.44
C TYR A 99 11.86 -11.22 3.17
N LYS A 100 10.89 -10.32 3.33
CA LYS A 100 10.37 -9.45 2.26
C LYS A 100 10.57 -8.00 2.64
N LEU A 101 11.28 -7.24 1.80
CA LEU A 101 11.43 -5.81 2.03
C LEU A 101 10.07 -5.11 2.08
N TYR A 102 9.77 -4.49 3.21
CA TYR A 102 8.50 -3.79 3.45
C TYR A 102 8.69 -2.28 3.48
N ALA A 103 9.74 -1.81 4.16
CA ALA A 103 10.02 -0.39 4.25
C ALA A 103 11.53 -0.07 4.31
N ALA A 104 11.87 1.14 3.89
CA ALA A 104 13.18 1.74 4.13
C ALA A 104 13.02 3.07 4.86
N ILE A 105 13.82 3.29 5.90
CA ILE A 105 13.83 4.49 6.73
C ILE A 105 15.22 5.08 6.66
N GLY A 106 15.32 6.37 6.33
CA GLY A 106 16.59 7.05 6.10
C GLY A 106 16.60 8.36 6.83
N HIS A 107 17.81 8.80 7.20
CA HIS A 107 18.06 10.15 7.72
C HIS A 107 19.07 10.87 6.83
N SER A 108 18.81 12.14 6.53
CA SER A 108 19.73 13.01 5.80
C SER A 108 20.21 12.36 4.49
N LYS A 109 21.51 12.17 4.31
CA LYS A 109 22.09 11.43 3.16
C LYS A 109 21.51 10.02 2.98
N GLY A 110 21.26 9.28 4.05
CA GLY A 110 20.62 7.96 3.97
C GLY A 110 19.19 8.02 3.41
N SER A 111 18.48 9.13 3.61
CA SER A 111 17.17 9.36 2.97
C SER A 111 17.30 9.50 1.44
N VAL A 112 18.35 10.15 0.96
CA VAL A 112 18.63 10.28 -0.48
C VAL A 112 18.89 8.90 -1.10
N ALA A 113 19.69 8.07 -0.43
CA ALA A 113 20.01 6.72 -0.88
C ALA A 113 18.75 5.84 -0.96
N ILE A 114 17.91 5.80 0.08
CA ILE A 114 16.68 4.97 0.05
C ILE A 114 15.65 5.47 -0.97
N LEU A 115 15.57 6.78 -1.21
CA LEU A 115 14.68 7.36 -2.23
C LEU A 115 15.13 6.92 -3.62
N LYS A 116 16.44 6.97 -3.90
CA LYS A 116 17.03 6.49 -5.15
C LYS A 116 16.81 4.99 -5.31
N TYR A 117 17.11 4.21 -4.28
CA TYR A 117 16.89 2.77 -4.26
C TYR A 117 15.43 2.42 -4.60
N ALA A 118 14.45 3.06 -3.97
CA ALA A 118 13.03 2.81 -4.22
C ALA A 118 12.55 3.20 -5.63
N CYS A 119 13.20 4.17 -6.30
CA CYS A 119 12.79 4.61 -7.64
C CYS A 119 13.42 3.78 -8.78
N TYR A 120 14.56 3.14 -8.54
CA TYR A 120 15.35 2.51 -9.60
C TYR A 120 15.51 1.00 -9.46
N VAL A 121 15.33 0.47 -8.25
CA VAL A 121 15.38 -0.97 -8.06
C VAL A 121 14.01 -1.54 -8.41
N ASN A 122 14.00 -2.51 -9.33
CA ASN A 122 12.79 -3.21 -9.76
C ASN A 122 12.29 -4.18 -8.69
N ARG A 123 11.95 -3.64 -7.51
CA ARG A 123 11.49 -4.35 -6.32
C ARG A 123 10.34 -3.59 -5.71
N ASN A 124 9.34 -4.32 -5.24
CA ASN A 124 8.21 -3.71 -4.55
C ASN A 124 8.61 -3.30 -3.13
N ILE A 125 8.69 -2.00 -2.87
CA ILE A 125 8.85 -1.41 -1.55
C ILE A 125 7.57 -0.65 -1.17
N SER A 126 6.87 -1.10 -0.14
CA SER A 126 5.57 -0.50 0.23
C SER A 126 5.73 0.89 0.85
N HIS A 127 6.80 1.11 1.62
CA HIS A 127 6.99 2.36 2.36
C HIS A 127 8.41 2.91 2.31
N VAL A 128 8.53 4.22 2.12
CA VAL A 128 9.80 4.97 2.28
C VAL A 128 9.61 6.09 3.29
N ILE A 129 10.46 6.15 4.30
CA ILE A 129 10.40 7.17 5.34
C ILE A 129 11.65 8.04 5.17
N ASN A 130 11.46 9.18 4.53
CA ASN A 130 12.45 10.21 4.30
C ASN A 130 12.50 11.16 5.51
N ILE A 131 13.62 11.18 6.22
CA ILE A 131 13.83 12.09 7.35
C ILE A 131 14.91 13.09 6.95
N SER A 132 14.53 14.34 6.73
CA SER A 132 15.45 15.45 6.41
C SER A 132 16.36 15.24 5.17
N ALA A 133 15.87 14.60 4.10
CA ALA A 133 16.60 14.59 2.82
C ALA A 133 16.73 15.99 2.22
N ARG A 134 17.87 16.23 1.54
CA ARG A 134 18.06 17.40 0.68
C ARG A 134 17.53 17.09 -0.72
N TYR A 135 16.81 18.04 -1.31
CA TYR A 135 16.40 17.99 -2.72
C TYR A 135 17.30 18.91 -3.56
N ASN A 136 17.44 20.17 -3.15
CA ASN A 136 18.34 21.12 -3.79
C ASN A 136 19.78 20.91 -3.31
N MET A 137 20.53 20.09 -4.04
CA MET A 137 21.90 19.74 -3.68
C MET A 137 22.84 20.94 -3.70
N ALA A 138 22.72 21.82 -4.70
CA ALA A 138 23.53 23.04 -4.80
C ALA A 138 23.42 23.94 -3.56
N ALA A 139 22.25 23.99 -2.91
CA ALA A 139 22.06 24.76 -1.67
C ALA A 139 22.93 24.25 -0.51
N GLY A 140 23.48 23.04 -0.57
CA GLY A 140 24.41 22.54 0.43
C GLY A 140 25.75 23.31 0.46
N LEU A 141 26.12 23.98 -0.63
CA LEU A 141 27.34 24.79 -0.68
C LEU A 141 27.32 25.98 0.29
N SER A 142 26.15 26.48 0.69
CA SER A 142 26.08 27.58 1.64
C SER A 142 26.58 27.21 3.04
N LEU A 143 26.75 25.91 3.31
CA LEU A 143 27.31 25.39 4.56
C LEU A 143 28.83 25.19 4.50
N VAL A 144 29.44 25.35 3.32
CA VAL A 144 30.88 25.22 3.14
C VAL A 144 31.51 26.57 3.47
N GLU A 145 32.45 26.58 4.43
CA GLU A 145 33.16 27.79 4.83
C GLU A 145 34.00 28.37 3.68
N ASN A 146 34.15 29.69 3.63
CA ASN A 146 34.95 30.36 2.59
C ASN A 146 36.39 29.85 2.53
N SER A 147 37.00 29.57 3.70
CA SER A 147 38.35 29.00 3.84
C SER A 147 38.52 27.63 3.18
N ALA A 148 37.44 26.86 3.07
CA ALA A 148 37.45 25.56 2.40
C ALA A 148 37.60 25.73 0.88
N PHE A 149 37.06 26.80 0.29
CA PHE A 149 37.24 27.09 -1.13
C PHE A 149 38.69 27.51 -1.45
N ASP A 150 39.37 28.19 -0.53
CA ASP A 150 40.79 28.51 -0.68
C ASP A 150 41.64 27.22 -0.61
N SER A 151 41.36 26.35 0.37
CA SER A 151 42.00 25.03 0.48
C SER A 151 41.78 24.17 -0.78
N LEU A 152 40.59 24.21 -1.37
CA LEU A 152 40.29 23.50 -2.62
C LEU A 152 41.12 24.01 -3.81
N LYS A 153 41.41 25.31 -3.87
CA LYS A 153 42.23 25.89 -4.93
C LYS A 153 43.71 25.53 -4.76
N GLU A 154 44.21 25.55 -3.53
CA GLU A 154 45.63 25.35 -3.24
C GLU A 154 46.06 23.88 -3.30
N GLN A 155 45.30 22.97 -2.70
CA GLN A 155 45.69 21.55 -2.55
C GLN A 155 44.63 20.55 -3.09
N GLY A 156 43.53 21.02 -3.66
CA GLY A 156 42.51 20.19 -4.31
C GLY A 156 41.50 19.53 -3.37
N TYR A 157 41.62 19.72 -2.05
CA TYR A 157 40.70 19.19 -1.04
C TYR A 157 40.70 20.02 0.25
N PHE A 158 39.65 19.85 1.05
CA PHE A 158 39.61 20.29 2.44
C PHE A 158 39.13 19.15 3.34
N TYR A 159 39.21 19.36 4.66
CA TYR A 159 38.67 18.42 5.63
C TYR A 159 37.44 19.00 6.31
N GLN A 160 36.34 18.26 6.25
CA GLN A 160 35.12 18.58 6.99
C GLN A 160 35.11 17.79 8.31
N ASN A 161 34.91 18.49 9.41
CA ASN A 161 34.80 17.90 10.74
C ASN A 161 33.33 17.73 11.12
N ASN A 162 32.91 16.49 11.35
CA ASN A 162 31.56 16.15 11.79
C ASN A 162 31.59 15.65 13.23
N LYS A 163 30.76 16.23 14.11
CA LYS A 163 30.67 15.80 15.51
C LYS A 163 29.62 14.72 15.69
N ILE A 164 30.05 13.49 15.95
CA ILE A 164 29.20 12.30 16.05
C ILE A 164 29.39 11.70 17.45
N ARG A 165 28.33 11.67 18.26
CA ARG A 165 28.35 11.23 19.68
C ARG A 165 29.48 11.83 20.54
N GLY A 166 29.94 13.04 20.22
CA GLY A 166 31.02 13.72 20.94
C GLY A 166 32.41 13.56 20.30
N GLU A 167 32.56 12.62 19.38
CA GLU A 167 33.79 12.41 18.61
C GLU A 167 33.80 13.26 17.34
N ILE A 168 34.99 13.69 16.92
CA ILE A 168 35.18 14.45 15.68
C ILE A 168 35.61 13.46 14.59
N ILE A 169 34.72 13.22 13.65
CA ILE A 169 35.01 12.44 12.44
C ILE A 169 35.45 13.40 11.36
N ARG A 170 36.67 13.20 10.85
CA ARG A 170 37.28 14.06 9.83
C ARG A 170 37.15 13.41 8.45
N MET A 171 36.41 14.05 7.56
CA MET A 171 36.15 13.58 6.20
C MET A 171 36.90 14.44 5.19
N LYS A 172 37.61 13.81 4.26
CA LYS A 172 38.26 14.50 3.14
C LYS A 172 37.20 14.81 2.07
N VAL A 173 37.13 16.07 1.63
CA VAL A 173 36.21 16.52 0.59
C VAL A 173 37.03 17.12 -0.55
N THR A 174 36.94 16.50 -1.73
CA THR A 174 37.66 16.94 -2.94
C THR A 174 36.79 17.86 -3.79
N LYS A 175 37.40 18.47 -4.82
CA LYS A 175 36.65 19.22 -5.84
C LYS A 175 35.67 18.34 -6.61
N GLU A 176 36.05 17.10 -6.90
CA GLU A 176 35.20 16.11 -7.59
C GLU A 176 34.00 15.71 -6.71
N ASP A 177 34.23 15.47 -5.41
CA ASP A 177 33.14 15.21 -4.46
C ASP A 177 32.09 16.33 -4.45
N LEU A 178 32.53 17.60 -4.41
CA LEU A 178 31.60 18.73 -4.44
C LEU A 178 30.86 18.82 -5.77
N HIS A 179 31.57 18.62 -6.88
CA HIS A 179 30.97 18.63 -8.21
C HIS A 179 29.87 17.56 -8.33
N ASP A 180 30.17 16.33 -7.92
CA ASP A 180 29.22 15.22 -7.96
C ASP A 180 28.03 15.47 -7.04
N PHE A 181 28.28 16.04 -5.86
CA PHE A 181 27.23 16.38 -4.92
C PHE A 181 26.26 17.42 -5.51
N ILE A 182 26.75 18.54 -6.02
CA ILE A 182 25.93 19.65 -6.55
C ILE A 182 25.11 19.19 -7.75
N ASN A 183 25.71 18.35 -8.60
CA ASN A 183 25.09 17.87 -9.84
C ASN A 183 24.24 16.61 -9.64
N TYR A 184 24.11 16.11 -8.40
CA TYR A 184 23.27 14.95 -8.12
C TYR A 184 21.79 15.31 -8.33
N ASP A 185 21.23 14.86 -9.44
CA ASP A 185 19.85 15.15 -9.82
C ASP A 185 18.86 14.39 -8.92
N MET A 186 18.10 15.13 -8.11
CA MET A 186 17.04 14.59 -7.25
C MET A 186 15.68 14.48 -7.96
N SER A 187 15.55 14.92 -9.22
CA SER A 187 14.28 14.90 -9.96
C SER A 187 13.67 13.51 -10.07
N PHE A 188 14.50 12.46 -10.03
CA PHE A 188 14.08 11.07 -10.13
C PHE A 188 12.96 10.66 -9.16
N VAL A 189 12.77 11.36 -8.05
CA VAL A 189 11.68 11.06 -7.11
C VAL A 189 10.29 11.18 -7.74
N HIS A 190 10.15 11.87 -8.88
CA HIS A 190 8.92 11.88 -9.68
C HIS A 190 8.56 10.49 -10.25
N LYS A 191 9.54 9.55 -10.27
CA LYS A 191 9.38 8.17 -10.72
C LYS A 191 9.04 7.22 -9.58
N MET A 192 8.86 7.73 -8.36
CA MET A 192 8.46 6.88 -7.22
C MET A 192 7.21 6.08 -7.60
N PRO A 193 7.22 4.74 -7.47
CA PRO A 193 6.06 3.92 -7.82
C PRO A 193 4.81 4.36 -7.07
N ASP A 194 3.66 4.38 -7.75
CA ASP A 194 2.38 4.73 -7.11
C ASP A 194 2.01 3.77 -5.97
N THR A 195 2.53 2.54 -6.00
CA THR A 195 2.38 1.52 -4.95
C THR A 195 3.22 1.82 -3.70
N THR A 196 4.23 2.69 -3.79
CA THR A 196 5.07 3.09 -2.66
C THR A 196 4.48 4.31 -1.97
N SER A 197 4.24 4.23 -0.67
CA SER A 197 3.82 5.38 0.14
C SER A 197 5.03 6.00 0.82
N VAL A 198 5.17 7.32 0.70
CA VAL A 198 6.31 8.05 1.25
C VAL A 198 5.87 8.95 2.41
N LEU A 199 6.57 8.85 3.54
CA LEU A 199 6.49 9.82 4.64
C LEU A 199 7.73 10.69 4.60
N THR A 200 7.56 12.01 4.52
CA THR A 200 8.65 12.94 4.83
C THR A 200 8.44 13.58 6.20
N CYS A 201 9.41 13.39 7.09
CA CYS A 201 9.51 14.13 8.35
C CYS A 201 10.62 15.18 8.23
N HIS A 202 10.34 16.43 8.59
CA HIS A 202 11.33 17.52 8.51
C HIS A 202 11.17 18.51 9.65
N GLY A 203 12.28 18.91 10.28
CA GLY A 203 12.29 19.94 11.32
C GLY A 203 12.23 21.34 10.74
N ILE A 204 11.39 22.23 11.26
CA ILE A 204 11.27 23.60 10.74
C ILE A 204 12.54 24.43 11.04
N MET A 205 13.27 24.08 12.10
CA MET A 205 14.52 24.73 12.50
C MET A 205 15.75 23.95 12.00
N ASP A 206 15.60 23.10 10.97
CA ASP A 206 16.72 22.42 10.35
C ASP A 206 17.64 23.43 9.64
N GLU A 207 18.79 23.63 10.25
CA GLU A 207 19.86 24.53 9.87
C GLU A 207 20.77 23.95 8.78
N ILE A 208 20.70 22.64 8.55
CA ILE A 208 21.52 21.93 7.56
C ILE A 208 20.73 21.81 6.27
N VAL A 209 19.54 21.25 6.30
CA VAL A 209 18.69 21.02 5.12
C VAL A 209 17.41 21.83 5.24
N SER A 210 17.16 22.68 4.24
CA SER A 210 16.01 23.58 4.29
C SER A 210 14.70 22.80 4.29
N VAL A 211 13.73 23.23 5.11
CA VAL A 211 12.37 22.70 5.10
C VAL A 211 11.69 22.81 3.72
N LYS A 212 12.17 23.70 2.84
CA LYS A 212 11.72 23.81 1.45
C LYS A 212 11.99 22.53 0.65
N ASP A 213 13.05 21.79 0.96
CA ASP A 213 13.32 20.51 0.31
C ASP A 213 12.20 19.49 0.60
N ALA A 214 11.69 19.48 1.84
CA ALA A 214 10.58 18.62 2.25
C ALA A 214 9.30 18.88 1.45
N THR A 215 8.99 20.15 1.17
CA THR A 215 7.80 20.52 0.41
C THR A 215 7.94 20.17 -1.07
N ILE A 216 9.16 20.22 -1.63
CA ILE A 216 9.41 19.75 -2.99
C ILE A 216 9.14 18.25 -3.12
N PHE A 217 9.64 17.43 -2.19
CA PHE A 217 9.30 16.00 -2.18
C PHE A 217 7.78 15.77 -2.10
N ALA A 218 7.09 16.51 -1.24
CA ALA A 218 5.64 16.41 -1.09
C ALA A 218 4.87 16.75 -2.37
N ASN A 219 5.39 17.66 -3.18
CA ASN A 219 4.76 18.06 -4.44
C ASN A 219 5.10 17.12 -5.61
N LEU A 220 6.27 16.48 -5.59
CA LEU A 220 6.73 15.65 -6.70
C LEU A 220 6.40 14.17 -6.57
N ILE A 221 6.29 13.65 -5.34
CA ILE A 221 6.04 12.23 -5.08
C ILE A 221 4.53 11.96 -5.09
N PRO A 222 4.00 11.05 -5.92
CA PRO A 222 2.56 10.86 -6.10
C PRO A 222 1.79 10.43 -4.84
N ASN A 223 2.40 9.59 -4.01
CA ASN A 223 1.79 9.04 -2.79
C ASN A 223 2.60 9.47 -1.57
N HIS A 224 2.39 10.71 -1.15
CA HIS A 224 3.21 11.37 -0.13
C HIS A 224 2.40 11.81 1.10
N THR A 225 3.05 11.77 2.25
CA THR A 225 2.59 12.41 3.49
C THR A 225 3.71 13.27 4.06
N LEU A 226 3.46 14.57 4.22
CA LEU A 226 4.40 15.49 4.82
C LEU A 226 4.10 15.71 6.32
N LYS A 227 5.14 15.66 7.15
CA LYS A 227 5.13 16.02 8.57
C LYS A 227 6.23 17.03 8.86
N LEU A 228 5.83 18.27 9.10
CA LEU A 228 6.71 19.33 9.55
C LEU A 228 6.67 19.40 11.08
N LEU A 229 7.83 19.43 11.73
CA LEU A 229 7.95 19.46 13.17
C LEU A 229 8.46 20.84 13.64
N PRO A 230 7.64 21.64 14.34
CA PRO A 230 8.06 22.92 14.89
C PRO A 230 9.15 22.77 15.97
N GLY A 231 10.14 23.67 15.95
CA GLY A 231 11.20 23.69 16.97
C GLY A 231 12.22 22.54 16.87
N VAL A 232 12.23 21.81 15.75
CA VAL A 232 13.09 20.64 15.55
C VAL A 232 14.23 20.98 14.58
N ASN A 233 15.46 20.62 14.96
CA ASN A 233 16.69 20.80 14.17
C ASN A 233 17.02 19.55 13.33
N HIS A 234 18.12 19.59 12.56
CA HIS A 234 18.50 18.50 11.64
C HIS A 234 18.63 17.10 12.29
N ASN A 235 19.15 17.09 13.53
CA ASN A 235 19.44 15.87 14.28
C ASN A 235 18.30 15.45 15.21
N TYR A 236 17.18 16.19 15.21
CA TYR A 236 16.03 15.96 16.07
C TYR A 236 16.40 15.93 17.56
N SER A 237 17.35 16.77 17.97
CA SER A 237 17.86 16.84 19.34
C SER A 237 16.71 17.00 20.34
N ASN A 238 16.67 16.14 21.37
CA ASN A 238 15.61 16.08 22.39
C ASN A 238 14.19 15.77 21.85
N LYS A 239 14.08 15.39 20.57
CA LYS A 239 12.81 15.20 19.85
C LYS A 239 12.69 13.83 19.16
N HIS A 240 13.63 12.92 19.43
CA HIS A 240 13.63 11.55 18.92
C HIS A 240 12.34 10.79 19.24
N ASN A 241 11.81 10.92 20.46
CA ASN A 241 10.56 10.23 20.85
C ASN A 241 9.35 10.71 20.03
N GLU A 242 9.32 12.01 19.72
CA GLU A 242 8.24 12.60 18.93
C GLU A 242 8.30 12.08 17.49
N LEU A 243 9.49 12.08 16.89
CA LEU A 243 9.75 11.51 15.57
C LEU A 243 9.37 10.01 15.51
N ILE A 244 9.80 9.21 16.49
CA ILE A 244 9.52 7.76 16.52
C ILE A 244 8.01 7.51 16.62
N LYS A 245 7.28 8.26 17.46
CA LYS A 245 5.82 8.17 17.54
C LYS A 245 5.14 8.47 16.21
N ILE A 246 5.62 9.47 15.46
CA ILE A 246 5.11 9.79 14.13
C ILE A 246 5.30 8.61 13.17
N ILE A 247 6.49 8.00 13.18
CA ILE A 247 6.83 6.85 12.31
C ILE A 247 5.99 5.63 12.69
N ILE A 248 5.87 5.29 13.97
CA ILE A 248 5.05 4.15 14.43
C ILE A 248 3.57 4.38 14.07
N ASN A 249 3.05 5.58 14.33
CA ASN A 249 1.67 5.91 14.00
C ASN A 249 1.43 5.87 12.48
N TYR A 250 2.42 6.22 11.65
CA TYR A 250 2.33 6.11 10.20
C TYR A 250 2.10 4.66 9.75
N PHE A 251 2.75 3.69 10.39
CA PHE A 251 2.56 2.26 10.11
C PHE A 251 1.30 1.65 10.74
N SER A 252 0.60 2.35 11.64
CA SER A 252 -0.63 1.79 12.22
C SER A 252 -1.70 1.52 11.15
N ASN A 253 -2.48 0.45 11.32
CA ASN A 253 -3.56 0.10 10.40
C ASN A 253 -4.50 1.28 10.16
N LYS A 254 -4.93 1.96 11.22
CA LYS A 254 -5.79 3.16 11.13
C LYS A 254 -5.20 4.24 10.22
N SER A 255 -3.91 4.55 10.36
CA SER A 255 -3.26 5.56 9.52
C SER A 255 -3.10 5.08 8.08
N GLN A 256 -2.79 3.80 7.86
CA GLN A 256 -2.69 3.23 6.51
C GLN A 256 -4.06 3.24 5.81
N SER A 257 -5.13 2.79 6.47
CA SER A 257 -6.49 2.85 5.92
C SER A 257 -6.91 4.28 5.62
N LYS A 258 -6.60 5.24 6.50
CA LYS A 258 -6.87 6.66 6.27
C LYS A 258 -6.19 7.17 5.00
N ARG A 259 -4.88 6.92 4.84
CA ARG A 259 -4.13 7.35 3.65
C ARG A 259 -4.65 6.68 2.38
N PHE A 260 -4.98 5.39 2.46
CA PHE A 260 -5.59 4.66 1.35
C PHE A 260 -6.94 5.28 0.97
N ASN A 261 -7.79 5.58 1.95
CA ASN A 261 -9.09 6.23 1.72
C ASN A 261 -8.94 7.60 1.08
N GLU A 262 -8.03 8.43 1.57
CA GLU A 262 -7.77 9.77 1.03
C GLU A 262 -7.25 9.69 -0.41
N LYS A 263 -6.32 8.78 -0.68
CA LYS A 263 -5.75 8.56 -2.02
C LYS A 263 -6.80 8.07 -3.03
N TYR A 264 -7.65 7.15 -2.62
CA TYR A 264 -8.63 6.50 -3.50
C TYR A 264 -10.06 7.04 -3.34
N LEU A 265 -10.22 8.17 -2.65
CA LEU A 265 -11.50 8.89 -2.60
C LEU A 265 -11.92 9.30 -4.02
N TYR A 266 -10.94 9.77 -4.78
CA TYR A 266 -11.04 10.07 -6.20
C TYR A 266 -10.08 9.17 -6.98
N VAL A 267 -10.53 8.69 -8.13
CA VAL A 267 -9.66 8.05 -9.11
C VAL A 267 -9.83 8.81 -10.41
N ASN A 268 -8.74 9.32 -10.98
CA ASN A 268 -8.79 10.20 -12.16
C ASN A 268 -9.80 11.36 -12.03
N SER A 269 -9.87 11.99 -10.84
CA SER A 269 -10.83 13.06 -10.50
C SER A 269 -12.31 12.63 -10.39
N ILE A 270 -12.61 11.35 -10.54
CA ILE A 270 -13.94 10.78 -10.39
C ILE A 270 -14.08 10.15 -9.00
N SER A 271 -15.11 10.56 -8.24
CA SER A 271 -15.35 9.97 -6.92
C SER A 271 -15.67 8.47 -7.04
N ARG A 272 -14.92 7.63 -6.33
CA ARG A 272 -15.23 6.20 -6.20
C ARG A 272 -16.50 5.97 -5.38
N TYR A 273 -16.69 6.82 -4.37
CA TYR A 273 -17.85 6.78 -3.50
C TYR A 273 -18.98 7.57 -4.14
N ILE A 274 -20.00 6.83 -4.57
CA ILE A 274 -21.23 7.41 -5.06
C ILE A 274 -22.27 7.18 -3.98
N PHE A 275 -22.84 8.27 -3.48
CA PHE A 275 -23.91 8.19 -2.50
C PHE A 275 -25.17 7.64 -3.18
N ILE A 276 -25.58 6.44 -2.80
CA ILE A 276 -26.86 5.85 -3.19
C ILE A 276 -27.72 5.83 -1.93
N ASP A 277 -28.72 6.70 -1.89
CA ASP A 277 -29.53 6.85 -0.69
C ASP A 277 -30.26 5.53 -0.32
N GLY A 278 -30.23 5.20 0.96
CA GLY A 278 -30.73 3.93 1.48
C GLY A 278 -29.84 2.69 1.22
N VAL A 279 -28.70 2.82 0.53
CA VAL A 279 -27.77 1.71 0.28
C VAL A 279 -26.44 1.93 1.00
N LYS A 280 -26.08 0.96 1.85
CA LYS A 280 -24.80 0.97 2.56
C LYS A 280 -23.69 0.34 1.71
N ASN A 281 -22.45 0.74 1.99
CA ASN A 281 -21.25 0.13 1.44
C ASN A 281 -21.16 0.16 -0.11
N PHE A 282 -21.86 1.09 -0.76
CA PHE A 282 -21.86 1.25 -2.23
C PHE A 282 -20.59 1.94 -2.71
N ARG A 283 -19.90 1.37 -3.69
CA ARG A 283 -18.76 2.00 -4.38
C ARG A 283 -18.43 1.34 -5.72
N ASP A 284 -17.72 2.09 -6.56
CA ASP A 284 -17.13 1.63 -7.81
C ASP A 284 -15.87 0.77 -7.57
N LEU A 285 -15.72 -0.33 -8.30
CA LEU A 285 -14.51 -1.17 -8.29
C LEU A 285 -13.46 -0.75 -9.34
N GLY A 286 -13.78 0.24 -10.18
CA GLY A 286 -12.88 0.78 -11.19
C GLY A 286 -11.75 1.67 -10.67
N GLY A 287 -10.88 2.04 -11.61
CA GLY A 287 -9.82 3.02 -11.45
C GLY A 287 -8.51 2.50 -10.85
N TYR A 288 -8.45 1.26 -10.38
CA TYR A 288 -7.17 0.69 -9.93
C TYR A 288 -6.23 0.44 -11.11
N GLN A 289 -4.94 0.70 -10.92
CA GLN A 289 -3.93 0.32 -11.89
C GLN A 289 -3.87 -1.20 -12.04
N CYS A 290 -3.86 -1.65 -13.30
CA CYS A 290 -3.72 -3.05 -13.68
C CYS A 290 -2.26 -3.37 -14.02
N ASP A 291 -1.84 -4.60 -13.74
CA ASP A 291 -0.59 -5.18 -14.21
C ASP A 291 -0.87 -6.50 -14.93
N LEU A 292 -1.01 -6.44 -16.25
CA LEU A 292 -1.32 -7.60 -17.09
C LEU A 292 -0.07 -8.26 -17.68
N GLY A 293 1.13 -7.90 -17.21
CA GLY A 293 2.39 -8.50 -17.68
C GLY A 293 2.83 -8.06 -19.09
N SER A 294 2.08 -7.19 -19.76
CA SER A 294 2.59 -6.45 -20.91
C SER A 294 3.63 -5.46 -20.39
N ARG A 295 4.89 -5.61 -20.83
CA ARG A 295 5.94 -4.60 -20.66
C ARG A 295 5.34 -3.22 -20.91
N GLU A 296 5.83 -2.22 -20.19
CA GLU A 296 5.61 -0.80 -20.45
C GLU A 296 6.13 -0.41 -21.86
N GLU A 297 5.65 -1.06 -22.90
CA GLU A 297 5.88 -0.66 -24.28
C GLU A 297 5.09 0.63 -24.45
N ASN A 298 5.83 1.74 -24.39
CA ASN A 298 5.39 3.11 -24.65
C ASN A 298 4.77 3.88 -23.46
N GLY A 299 4.93 3.41 -22.22
CA GLY A 299 4.47 4.17 -21.02
C GLY A 299 2.95 4.32 -20.91
N ILE A 300 2.21 3.35 -21.47
CA ILE A 300 0.75 3.26 -21.35
C ILE A 300 0.41 2.49 -20.07
N GLN A 301 -0.28 3.15 -19.15
CA GLN A 301 -0.74 2.53 -17.91
C GLN A 301 -2.20 2.11 -18.09
N ASN A 302 -2.48 0.86 -17.73
CA ASN A 302 -3.81 0.27 -17.81
C ASN A 302 -4.51 0.42 -16.46
N PHE A 303 -5.80 0.73 -16.50
CA PHE A 303 -6.64 0.89 -15.32
C PHE A 303 -7.92 0.08 -15.45
N ILE A 304 -8.48 -0.36 -14.33
CA ILE A 304 -9.79 -1.00 -14.31
C ILE A 304 -10.82 0.04 -14.76
N ARG A 305 -11.72 -0.36 -15.64
CA ARG A 305 -12.78 0.48 -16.16
C ARG A 305 -13.69 0.99 -15.04
N GLU A 306 -13.82 2.31 -15.00
CA GLU A 306 -14.67 3.03 -14.07
C GLU A 306 -16.14 2.95 -14.50
N ARG A 307 -17.06 3.11 -13.53
CA ARG A 307 -18.51 3.16 -13.75
C ARG A 307 -19.12 1.92 -14.40
N PHE A 308 -18.42 0.80 -14.34
CA PHE A 308 -18.88 -0.47 -14.92
C PHE A 308 -19.31 -1.47 -13.85
N ILE A 309 -18.55 -1.59 -12.76
CA ILE A 309 -18.78 -2.61 -11.74
C ILE A 309 -18.88 -1.94 -10.38
N PHE A 310 -20.06 -2.05 -9.78
CA PHE A 310 -20.32 -1.53 -8.46
C PHE A 310 -20.48 -2.69 -7.47
N ARG A 311 -20.02 -2.47 -6.24
CA ARG A 311 -20.31 -3.36 -5.11
C ARG A 311 -21.12 -2.63 -4.06
N SER A 312 -21.98 -3.34 -3.34
CA SER A 312 -22.77 -2.77 -2.25
C SER A 312 -23.20 -3.79 -1.20
N GLY A 313 -23.74 -3.28 -0.08
CA GLY A 313 -24.67 -4.04 0.74
C GLY A 313 -26.00 -4.29 0.02
N ASN A 314 -26.93 -4.95 0.70
CA ASN A 314 -28.25 -5.20 0.14
C ASN A 314 -29.01 -3.90 -0.18
N LEU A 315 -29.89 -3.95 -1.18
CA LEU A 315 -30.64 -2.81 -1.68
C LEU A 315 -32.07 -2.74 -1.11
N LEU A 316 -32.37 -3.41 0.01
CA LEU A 316 -33.73 -3.48 0.54
C LEU A 316 -34.27 -2.09 0.93
N SER A 317 -33.41 -1.26 1.51
CA SER A 317 -33.76 0.07 2.03
C SER A 317 -33.52 1.19 1.03
N ILE A 318 -33.21 0.88 -0.24
CA ILE A 318 -32.99 1.91 -1.28
C ILE A 318 -34.24 2.78 -1.43
N THR A 319 -34.01 4.10 -1.48
CA THR A 319 -35.06 5.11 -1.68
C THR A 319 -35.23 5.43 -3.16
N ASP A 320 -36.25 6.22 -3.51
CA ASP A 320 -36.47 6.64 -4.91
C ASP A 320 -35.32 7.52 -5.43
N ASP A 321 -34.68 8.30 -4.55
CA ASP A 321 -33.47 9.06 -4.87
C ASP A 321 -32.28 8.13 -5.15
N GLY A 322 -32.13 7.06 -4.34
CA GLY A 322 -31.16 6.00 -4.58
C GLY A 322 -31.38 5.31 -5.93
N ILE A 323 -32.62 4.95 -6.25
CA ILE A 323 -33.01 4.35 -7.55
C ILE A 323 -32.70 5.31 -8.70
N THR A 324 -33.04 6.59 -8.55
CA THR A 324 -32.73 7.63 -9.56
C THR A 324 -31.23 7.74 -9.79
N THR A 325 -30.43 7.63 -8.74
CA THR A 325 -28.97 7.66 -8.85
C THR A 325 -28.43 6.43 -9.57
N LEU A 326 -28.93 5.22 -9.26
CA LEU A 326 -28.56 4.00 -9.99
C LEU A 326 -28.93 4.07 -11.48
N ARG A 327 -30.07 4.70 -11.83
CA ARG A 327 -30.45 4.95 -13.23
C ARG A 327 -29.49 5.91 -13.93
N LYS A 328 -29.05 6.98 -13.25
CA LYS A 328 -28.03 7.92 -13.78
C LYS A 328 -26.68 7.24 -14.00
N LEU A 329 -26.35 6.23 -13.19
CA LEU A 329 -25.17 5.37 -13.39
C LEU A 329 -25.37 4.31 -14.49
N ASN A 330 -26.54 4.29 -15.12
CA ASN A 330 -26.91 3.32 -16.15
C ASN A 330 -26.77 1.86 -15.68
N VAL A 331 -27.05 1.58 -14.40
CA VAL A 331 -27.05 0.22 -13.87
C VAL A 331 -28.18 -0.57 -14.51
N GLN A 332 -27.84 -1.70 -15.14
CA GLN A 332 -28.79 -2.57 -15.86
C GLN A 332 -29.10 -3.87 -15.11
N LYS A 333 -28.11 -4.41 -14.38
CA LYS A 333 -28.25 -5.68 -13.64
C LYS A 333 -27.81 -5.57 -12.19
N ILE A 334 -28.46 -6.37 -11.34
CA ILE A 334 -28.16 -6.52 -9.92
C ILE A 334 -27.94 -8.01 -9.63
N PHE A 335 -26.71 -8.39 -9.34
CA PHE A 335 -26.36 -9.75 -8.92
C PHE A 335 -26.50 -9.88 -7.41
N ASP A 336 -27.45 -10.71 -6.98
CA ASP A 336 -27.73 -10.98 -5.58
C ASP A 336 -27.10 -12.31 -5.15
N LEU A 337 -26.03 -12.22 -4.35
CA LEU A 337 -25.26 -13.37 -3.84
C LEU A 337 -25.85 -14.00 -2.58
N ARG A 338 -27.00 -13.49 -2.10
CA ARG A 338 -27.70 -14.03 -0.91
C ARG A 338 -28.34 -15.37 -1.22
N SER A 339 -28.33 -16.27 -0.24
CA SER A 339 -29.01 -17.56 -0.35
C SER A 339 -30.53 -17.40 -0.30
N ASN A 340 -31.28 -18.45 -0.67
CA ASN A 340 -32.73 -18.47 -0.53
C ASN A 340 -33.20 -18.15 0.92
N PRO A 341 -32.63 -18.76 1.98
CA PRO A 341 -33.01 -18.41 3.35
C PRO A 341 -32.79 -16.94 3.73
N GLU A 342 -31.69 -16.32 3.29
CA GLU A 342 -31.46 -14.89 3.52
C GLU A 342 -32.46 -14.03 2.74
N VAL A 343 -32.73 -14.37 1.49
CA VAL A 343 -33.70 -13.68 0.64
C VAL A 343 -35.11 -13.78 1.23
N ASN A 344 -35.50 -14.95 1.73
CA ASN A 344 -36.81 -15.18 2.34
C ASN A 344 -36.95 -14.45 3.67
N LYS A 345 -35.89 -14.40 4.49
CA LYS A 345 -35.89 -13.69 5.79
C LYS A 345 -35.86 -12.17 5.64
N LEU A 346 -35.09 -11.64 4.69
CA LEU A 346 -34.85 -10.20 4.55
C LEU A 346 -35.73 -9.54 3.49
N GLY A 347 -36.16 -10.30 2.48
CA GLY A 347 -36.88 -9.80 1.34
C GLY A 347 -35.98 -9.31 0.19
N ILE A 348 -36.67 -8.88 -0.87
CA ILE A 348 -36.11 -8.29 -2.08
C ILE A 348 -36.78 -6.95 -2.35
N LYS A 349 -36.05 -6.04 -2.99
CA LYS A 349 -36.60 -4.82 -3.58
C LYS A 349 -36.55 -4.97 -5.09
N ASN A 350 -37.71 -4.90 -5.74
CA ASN A 350 -37.79 -4.81 -7.19
C ASN A 350 -37.54 -3.36 -7.60
N ILE A 351 -36.59 -3.15 -8.51
CA ILE A 351 -36.21 -1.82 -9.00
C ILE A 351 -36.53 -1.80 -10.49
N GLU A 352 -37.52 -0.98 -10.86
CA GLU A 352 -37.96 -0.87 -12.24
C GLU A 352 -36.84 -0.37 -13.16
N GLY A 353 -36.65 -1.08 -14.28
CA GLY A 353 -35.58 -0.83 -15.24
C GLY A 353 -34.29 -1.61 -14.96
N MET A 354 -34.22 -2.41 -13.89
CA MET A 354 -33.05 -3.20 -13.53
C MET A 354 -33.40 -4.67 -13.34
N THR A 355 -32.63 -5.55 -13.94
CA THR A 355 -32.85 -7.00 -13.82
C THR A 355 -32.07 -7.56 -12.63
N ARG A 356 -32.80 -8.12 -11.65
CA ARG A 356 -32.18 -8.90 -10.57
C ARG A 356 -31.80 -10.30 -11.08
N VAL A 357 -30.53 -10.64 -10.97
CA VAL A 357 -30.01 -11.99 -11.20
C VAL A 357 -29.72 -12.63 -9.85
N HIS A 358 -30.50 -13.64 -9.48
CA HIS A 358 -30.22 -14.41 -8.27
C HIS A 358 -29.07 -15.41 -8.54
N ALA A 359 -27.97 -15.20 -7.82
CA ALA A 359 -26.73 -15.95 -7.98
C ALA A 359 -26.20 -16.36 -6.60
N PRO A 360 -26.92 -17.20 -5.85
CA PRO A 360 -26.54 -17.56 -4.49
C PRO A 360 -25.18 -18.26 -4.49
N VAL A 361 -24.28 -17.84 -3.59
CA VAL A 361 -23.00 -18.54 -3.37
C VAL A 361 -23.22 -19.88 -2.67
N PHE A 362 -24.23 -19.96 -1.80
CA PHE A 362 -24.54 -21.16 -1.01
C PHE A 362 -25.93 -21.68 -1.38
N ASN A 363 -26.06 -23.00 -1.50
CA ASN A 363 -27.30 -23.69 -1.81
C ASN A 363 -28.16 -23.86 -0.54
N GLU A 364 -29.36 -24.45 -0.68
CA GLU A 364 -30.27 -24.68 0.44
C GLU A 364 -29.73 -25.70 1.46
N ASP A 365 -29.03 -26.74 1.01
CA ASP A 365 -28.42 -27.77 1.86
C ASP A 365 -27.32 -27.22 2.79
N ASP A 366 -26.73 -26.08 2.44
CA ASP A 366 -25.70 -25.36 3.21
C ASP A 366 -26.28 -24.53 4.36
N TYR A 367 -27.62 -24.48 4.47
CA TYR A 367 -28.35 -23.77 5.51
C TYR A 367 -29.00 -24.71 6.54
N ARG A 368 -28.68 -26.01 6.51
CA ARG A 368 -28.94 -26.90 7.65
C ARG A 368 -28.28 -26.31 8.90
N PRO A 369 -28.93 -26.35 10.08
CA PRO A 369 -28.44 -25.71 11.30
C PRO A 369 -26.96 -26.03 11.59
N GLU A 370 -26.54 -27.26 11.36
CA GLU A 370 -25.19 -27.76 11.61
C GLU A 370 -24.17 -27.18 10.62
N ALA A 371 -24.49 -27.16 9.32
CA ALA A 371 -23.62 -26.59 8.29
C ALA A 371 -23.47 -25.07 8.44
N LEU A 372 -24.57 -24.40 8.80
CA LEU A 372 -24.59 -22.99 9.12
C LEU A 372 -23.72 -22.70 10.35
N PHE A 373 -23.90 -23.45 11.43
CA PHE A 373 -23.13 -23.32 12.66
C PHE A 373 -21.63 -23.52 12.43
N GLU A 374 -21.22 -24.59 11.75
CA GLU A 374 -19.80 -24.85 11.46
C GLU A 374 -19.17 -23.74 10.62
N ARG A 375 -19.88 -23.21 9.63
CA ARG A 375 -19.40 -22.07 8.84
C ARG A 375 -19.24 -20.82 9.70
N TRP A 376 -20.21 -20.50 10.54
CA TRP A 376 -20.11 -19.30 11.36
C TRP A 376 -19.03 -19.41 12.45
N LYS A 377 -18.79 -20.61 12.98
CA LYS A 377 -17.71 -20.90 13.92
C LYS A 377 -16.32 -20.62 13.35
N LEU A 378 -16.17 -20.55 12.03
CA LEU A 378 -14.92 -20.09 11.41
C LEU A 378 -14.67 -18.60 11.70
N TYR A 379 -15.71 -17.77 11.74
CA TYR A 379 -15.56 -16.33 11.95
C TYR A 379 -15.15 -15.96 13.38
N THR A 380 -15.27 -16.87 14.35
CA THR A 380 -14.81 -16.68 15.74
C THR A 380 -13.35 -17.09 15.96
N ARG A 381 -12.66 -17.63 14.94
CA ARG A 381 -11.26 -18.08 15.04
C ARG A 381 -10.26 -17.04 14.51
N GLY A 382 -10.63 -15.76 14.54
CA GLY A 382 -9.81 -14.66 14.06
C GLY A 382 -9.42 -14.80 12.57
N THR A 383 -8.26 -14.25 12.21
CA THR A 383 -7.78 -14.17 10.81
C THR A 383 -7.73 -15.52 10.09
N GLU A 384 -7.27 -16.57 10.79
CA GLU A 384 -7.14 -17.90 10.21
C GLU A 384 -8.51 -18.49 9.85
N GLY A 385 -9.48 -18.38 10.76
CA GLY A 385 -10.84 -18.84 10.50
C GLY A 385 -11.55 -18.07 9.39
N TYR A 386 -11.40 -16.75 9.36
CA TYR A 386 -11.89 -15.93 8.23
C TYR A 386 -11.34 -16.39 6.89
N SER A 387 -10.04 -16.65 6.83
CA SER A 387 -9.43 -17.10 5.58
C SER A 387 -9.92 -18.49 5.15
N GLN A 388 -10.23 -19.38 6.10
CA GLN A 388 -10.89 -20.67 5.81
C GLN A 388 -12.32 -20.46 5.29
N ALA A 389 -13.12 -19.59 5.94
CA ALA A 389 -14.46 -19.28 5.48
C ALA A 389 -14.47 -18.72 4.03
N TYR A 390 -13.45 -17.95 3.68
CA TYR A 390 -13.30 -17.37 2.34
C TYR A 390 -12.89 -18.42 1.30
N MET A 391 -12.10 -19.43 1.68
CA MET A 391 -11.84 -20.59 0.82
C MET A 391 -13.11 -21.40 0.57
N VAL A 392 -14.00 -21.54 1.56
CA VAL A 392 -15.33 -22.17 1.37
C VAL A 392 -16.19 -21.35 0.41
N ILE A 393 -16.23 -20.01 0.56
CA ILE A 393 -16.93 -19.12 -0.39
C ILE A 393 -16.41 -19.31 -1.82
N LEU A 394 -15.09 -19.44 -2.00
CA LEU A 394 -14.49 -19.67 -3.31
C LEU A 394 -14.92 -21.01 -3.90
N GLU A 395 -14.96 -22.08 -3.10
CA GLU A 395 -15.36 -23.40 -3.59
C GLU A 395 -16.83 -23.42 -4.00
N GLU A 396 -17.73 -22.96 -3.14
CA GLU A 396 -19.18 -22.96 -3.39
C GLU A 396 -19.60 -21.90 -4.43
N GLY A 397 -18.86 -20.79 -4.49
CA GLY A 397 -19.18 -19.63 -5.31
C GLY A 397 -18.95 -19.78 -6.81
N LYS A 398 -18.36 -20.90 -7.30
CA LYS A 398 -17.99 -21.08 -8.72
C LYS A 398 -19.15 -20.78 -9.68
N ARG A 399 -20.35 -21.30 -9.40
CA ARG A 399 -21.56 -21.06 -10.22
C ARG A 399 -22.03 -19.61 -10.17
N ALA A 400 -21.95 -18.96 -9.00
CA ALA A 400 -22.35 -17.57 -8.84
C ALA A 400 -21.40 -16.62 -9.58
N TYR A 401 -20.09 -16.83 -9.42
CA TYR A 401 -19.07 -16.01 -10.08
C TYR A 401 -19.02 -16.27 -11.58
N TYR A 402 -19.29 -17.50 -12.05
CA TYR A 402 -19.48 -17.77 -13.48
C TYR A 402 -20.55 -16.87 -14.09
N LYS A 403 -21.73 -16.72 -13.47
CA LYS A 403 -22.79 -15.84 -13.98
C LYS A 403 -22.32 -14.38 -14.12
N ILE A 404 -21.54 -13.89 -13.15
CA ILE A 404 -21.07 -12.49 -13.14
C ILE A 404 -19.98 -12.28 -14.20
N PHE A 405 -18.97 -13.15 -14.25
CA PHE A 405 -17.91 -13.06 -15.26
C PHE A 405 -18.44 -13.28 -16.68
N LYS A 406 -19.47 -14.13 -16.85
CA LYS A 406 -20.14 -14.29 -18.15
C LYS A 406 -20.86 -13.01 -18.56
N HIS A 407 -21.43 -12.25 -17.63
CA HIS A 407 -22.02 -10.96 -17.94
C HIS A 407 -20.98 -9.92 -18.36
N ILE A 408 -19.80 -9.89 -17.74
CA ILE A 408 -18.67 -9.04 -18.17
C ILE A 408 -18.25 -9.39 -19.62
N LEU A 409 -18.23 -10.68 -19.95
CA LEU A 409 -17.89 -11.16 -21.28
C LEU A 409 -18.94 -10.77 -22.33
N GLU A 410 -20.23 -11.02 -22.06
CA GLU A 410 -21.31 -10.89 -23.04
C GLU A 410 -21.87 -9.46 -23.16
N TYR A 411 -21.82 -8.67 -22.09
CA TYR A 411 -22.45 -7.35 -22.02
C TYR A 411 -21.45 -6.28 -21.52
N PRO A 412 -20.35 -6.04 -22.24
CA PRO A 412 -19.30 -5.12 -21.81
C PRO A 412 -19.72 -3.65 -21.76
N THR A 413 -20.96 -3.29 -22.11
CA THR A 413 -21.48 -1.91 -22.04
C THR A 413 -22.60 -1.75 -21.01
N GLN A 414 -22.92 -2.80 -20.23
CA GLN A 414 -23.99 -2.78 -19.24
C GLN A 414 -23.42 -2.76 -17.81
N PRO A 415 -23.38 -1.60 -17.14
CA PRO A 415 -22.98 -1.52 -15.75
C PRO A 415 -23.88 -2.36 -14.83
N PHE A 416 -23.28 -2.91 -13.77
CA PHE A 416 -24.00 -3.77 -12.84
C PHE A 416 -23.54 -3.59 -11.39
N VAL A 417 -24.42 -3.99 -10.48
CA VAL A 417 -24.16 -4.05 -9.03
C VAL A 417 -24.03 -5.51 -8.61
N VAL A 418 -23.01 -5.81 -7.81
CA VAL A 418 -22.89 -7.10 -7.10
C VAL A 418 -23.05 -6.84 -5.61
N HIS A 419 -23.94 -7.59 -4.96
CA HIS A 419 -24.14 -7.45 -3.52
C HIS A 419 -24.37 -8.79 -2.82
N CYS A 420 -24.16 -8.77 -1.51
CA CYS A 420 -24.68 -9.77 -0.58
C CYS A 420 -25.46 -9.06 0.53
N THR A 421 -25.40 -9.51 1.78
CA THR A 421 -26.11 -8.86 2.89
C THR A 421 -25.45 -7.52 3.28
N ALA A 422 -24.20 -7.52 3.75
CA ALA A 422 -23.42 -6.29 4.01
C ALA A 422 -22.53 -5.86 2.83
N GLY A 423 -22.40 -6.68 1.79
CA GLY A 423 -21.43 -6.42 0.73
C GLY A 423 -19.99 -6.62 1.19
N LYS A 424 -19.75 -7.45 2.22
CA LYS A 424 -18.42 -7.72 2.81
C LYS A 424 -17.79 -8.99 2.26
N ASP A 425 -18.29 -10.16 2.65
CA ASP A 425 -17.59 -11.44 2.45
C ASP A 425 -17.72 -11.96 1.01
N ARG A 426 -18.90 -12.46 0.62
CA ARG A 426 -19.14 -13.00 -0.75
C ARG A 426 -18.89 -11.98 -1.87
N THR A 427 -19.26 -10.72 -1.61
CA THR A 427 -19.00 -9.60 -2.53
C THR A 427 -17.53 -9.21 -2.53
N GLY A 428 -16.85 -9.28 -1.38
CA GLY A 428 -15.41 -9.02 -1.27
C GLY A 428 -14.57 -10.07 -1.95
N ILE A 429 -14.98 -11.34 -1.92
CA ILE A 429 -14.33 -12.41 -2.69
C ILE A 429 -14.51 -12.22 -4.19
N PHE A 430 -15.69 -11.80 -4.65
CA PHE A 430 -15.87 -11.39 -6.04
C PHE A 430 -14.92 -10.25 -6.42
N ALA A 431 -14.86 -9.19 -5.59
CA ALA A 431 -13.95 -8.07 -5.82
C ALA A 431 -12.48 -8.52 -5.83
N MET A 432 -12.08 -9.37 -4.88
CA MET A 432 -10.73 -9.96 -4.82
C MET A 432 -10.39 -10.71 -6.12
N LEU A 433 -11.28 -11.59 -6.61
CA LEU A 433 -11.07 -12.32 -7.86
C LEU A 433 -10.90 -11.36 -9.05
N LEU A 434 -11.77 -10.36 -9.16
CA LEU A 434 -11.74 -9.39 -10.24
C LEU A 434 -10.46 -8.54 -10.25
N LEU A 435 -10.09 -7.98 -9.10
CA LEU A 435 -8.90 -7.15 -8.96
C LEU A 435 -7.63 -7.97 -9.19
N LYS A 436 -7.56 -9.20 -8.65
CA LYS A 436 -6.40 -10.08 -8.81
C LYS A 436 -6.27 -10.61 -10.24
N LEU A 437 -7.37 -10.83 -10.97
CA LEU A 437 -7.35 -11.20 -12.39
C LEU A 437 -6.63 -10.15 -13.25
N LEU A 438 -6.73 -8.88 -12.84
CA LEU A 438 -6.15 -7.73 -13.55
C LEU A 438 -4.78 -7.32 -12.99
N GLY A 439 -4.19 -8.14 -12.10
CA GLY A 439 -2.87 -7.91 -11.53
C GLY A 439 -2.79 -6.77 -10.52
N VAL A 440 -3.92 -6.34 -9.93
CA VAL A 440 -3.89 -5.36 -8.85
C VAL A 440 -3.13 -5.93 -7.66
N ASN A 441 -2.28 -5.10 -7.04
CA ASN A 441 -1.45 -5.50 -5.91
C ASN A 441 -2.29 -6.03 -4.73
N ASP A 442 -1.85 -7.12 -4.10
CA ASP A 442 -2.55 -7.77 -2.97
C ASP A 442 -2.80 -6.83 -1.77
N ASP A 443 -1.92 -5.85 -1.50
CA ASP A 443 -2.16 -4.81 -0.48
C ASP A 443 -3.34 -3.91 -0.87
N ILE A 444 -3.40 -3.47 -2.13
CA ILE A 444 -4.52 -2.66 -2.65
C ILE A 444 -5.84 -3.44 -2.56
N ILE A 445 -5.84 -4.72 -2.94
CA ILE A 445 -7.02 -5.60 -2.81
C ILE A 445 -7.47 -5.69 -1.35
N SER A 446 -6.53 -5.87 -0.43
CA SER A 446 -6.82 -6.03 1.00
C SER A 446 -7.32 -4.74 1.63
N ARG A 447 -6.80 -3.59 1.20
CA ARG A 447 -7.27 -2.26 1.60
C ARG A 447 -8.63 -1.92 0.98
N GLU A 448 -8.91 -2.33 -0.25
CA GLU A 448 -10.25 -2.20 -0.87
C GLU A 448 -11.30 -2.95 -0.06
N TYR A 449 -10.98 -4.19 0.35
CA TYR A 449 -11.84 -4.96 1.22
C TYR A 449 -12.08 -4.26 2.56
N GLU A 450 -11.02 -3.73 3.18
CA GLU A 450 -11.06 -3.02 4.47
C GLU A 450 -11.94 -1.76 4.45
N LEU A 451 -12.14 -1.12 3.29
CA LEU A 451 -13.11 -0.03 3.12
C LEU A 451 -14.50 -0.39 3.63
N THR A 452 -14.85 -1.68 3.60
CA THR A 452 -16.12 -2.16 4.14
C THR A 452 -16.25 -1.86 5.63
N HIS A 453 -15.18 -1.96 6.42
CA HIS A 453 -15.21 -1.64 7.85
C HIS A 453 -15.46 -0.16 8.12
N VAL A 454 -14.92 0.72 7.27
CA VAL A 454 -15.08 2.18 7.39
C VAL A 454 -16.49 2.62 6.99
N ASN A 455 -17.06 1.98 5.96
CA ASN A 455 -18.35 2.39 5.38
C ASN A 455 -19.56 1.65 5.97
N SER A 456 -19.35 0.46 6.53
CA SER A 456 -20.36 -0.25 7.30
C SER A 456 -20.31 0.32 8.71
N ARG A 457 -21.37 1.00 9.14
CA ARG A 457 -21.46 1.53 10.51
C ARG A 457 -21.64 0.36 11.48
N VAL A 458 -20.57 -0.41 11.73
CA VAL A 458 -20.54 -1.66 12.53
C VAL A 458 -21.17 -1.50 13.93
N THR A 459 -21.35 -0.26 14.39
CA THR A 459 -21.97 0.09 15.66
C THR A 459 -23.49 0.31 15.60
N ASP A 460 -24.15 0.18 14.45
CA ASP A 460 -25.61 0.34 14.33
C ASP A 460 -26.35 -0.83 15.02
N PRO A 461 -27.07 -0.60 16.13
CA PRO A 461 -27.72 -1.67 16.89
C PRO A 461 -28.77 -2.44 16.08
N LYS A 462 -29.35 -1.82 15.04
CA LYS A 462 -30.30 -2.51 14.15
C LYS A 462 -29.60 -3.54 13.28
N GLU A 463 -28.37 -3.26 12.82
CA GLU A 463 -27.57 -4.21 12.04
C GLU A 463 -27.09 -5.37 12.90
N ILE A 464 -26.62 -5.08 14.11
CA ILE A 464 -26.21 -6.12 15.06
C ILE A 464 -27.37 -7.10 15.30
N LYS A 465 -28.57 -6.58 15.65
CA LYS A 465 -29.77 -7.42 15.85
C LYS A 465 -30.16 -8.20 14.60
N LEU A 466 -29.98 -7.63 13.41
CA LEU A 466 -30.24 -8.31 12.15
C LEU A 466 -29.31 -9.50 11.98
N TYR A 467 -28.01 -9.31 12.23
CA TYR A 467 -27.01 -10.36 12.08
C TYR A 467 -27.20 -11.48 13.10
N ILE A 468 -27.53 -11.16 14.36
CA ILE A 468 -27.92 -12.16 15.37
C ILE A 468 -29.07 -13.05 14.86
N LYS A 469 -30.09 -12.47 14.21
CA LYS A 469 -31.20 -13.27 13.62
C LYS A 469 -30.76 -14.12 12.43
N LEU A 470 -29.85 -13.62 11.60
CA LEU A 470 -29.31 -14.35 10.45
C LEU A 470 -28.42 -15.51 10.87
N THR A 471 -27.77 -15.41 12.03
CA THR A 471 -27.01 -16.50 12.66
C THR A 471 -27.86 -17.41 13.54
N ASN A 472 -29.20 -17.33 13.47
CA ASN A 472 -30.11 -18.09 14.34
C ASN A 472 -29.81 -17.93 15.84
N ASN A 473 -29.29 -16.77 16.25
CA ASN A 473 -28.87 -16.44 17.61
C ASN A 473 -27.72 -17.31 18.16
N TYR A 474 -26.88 -17.89 17.30
CA TYR A 474 -25.71 -18.66 17.73
C TYR A 474 -24.57 -17.80 18.29
N PHE A 475 -24.58 -16.49 18.04
CA PHE A 475 -23.53 -15.56 18.44
C PHE A 475 -24.11 -14.40 19.23
N ASP A 476 -23.34 -13.92 20.20
CA ASP A 476 -23.67 -12.72 20.96
C ASP A 476 -23.35 -11.43 20.19
N GLU A 477 -23.67 -10.29 20.81
CA GLU A 477 -23.46 -8.98 20.18
C GLU A 477 -21.97 -8.66 19.92
N GLU A 478 -21.06 -9.06 20.79
CA GLU A 478 -19.63 -8.78 20.63
C GLU A 478 -19.02 -9.66 19.53
N GLU A 479 -19.39 -10.94 19.48
CA GLU A 479 -19.02 -11.85 18.40
C GLU A 479 -19.54 -11.35 17.04
N ILE A 480 -20.76 -10.80 17.00
CA ILE A 480 -21.31 -10.19 15.78
C ILE A 480 -20.56 -8.92 15.39
N LYS A 481 -20.21 -8.02 16.33
CA LYS A 481 -19.41 -6.82 16.04
C LYS A 481 -18.05 -7.18 15.44
N GLU A 482 -17.38 -8.20 15.99
CA GLU A 482 -16.16 -8.72 15.41
C GLU A 482 -16.40 -9.34 14.04
N THR A 483 -17.51 -10.07 13.86
CA THR A 483 -17.88 -10.68 12.59
C THR A 483 -18.21 -9.66 11.50
N LEU A 484 -18.68 -8.49 11.88
CA LEU A 484 -18.96 -7.37 10.99
C LEU A 484 -17.70 -6.58 10.61
N SER A 485 -16.58 -6.78 11.31
CA SER A 485 -15.31 -6.16 10.96
C SER A 485 -14.77 -6.69 9.62
N ALA A 486 -14.17 -5.80 8.84
CA ALA A 486 -13.49 -6.12 7.58
C ALA A 486 -12.00 -5.80 7.74
N ARG A 487 -11.29 -6.57 8.57
CA ARG A 487 -9.87 -6.29 8.85
C ARG A 487 -9.01 -6.61 7.63
N TYR A 488 -8.01 -5.77 7.35
CA TYR A 488 -7.03 -5.95 6.27
C TYR A 488 -6.43 -7.37 6.25
N GLU A 489 -6.10 -7.90 7.44
CA GLU A 489 -5.45 -9.18 7.64
C GLU A 489 -6.29 -10.36 7.13
N PHE A 490 -7.62 -10.25 7.19
CA PHE A 490 -8.52 -11.31 6.73
C PHE A 490 -8.33 -11.53 5.23
N MET A 491 -8.23 -10.45 4.45
CA MET A 491 -8.03 -10.54 3.01
C MET A 491 -6.61 -10.93 2.63
N THR A 492 -5.58 -10.42 3.32
CA THR A 492 -4.19 -10.82 3.00
C THR A 492 -3.95 -12.30 3.21
N THR A 493 -4.47 -12.87 4.31
CA THR A 493 -4.29 -14.30 4.59
C THR A 493 -5.11 -15.15 3.60
N SER A 494 -6.29 -14.68 3.21
CA SER A 494 -7.08 -15.32 2.13
C SER A 494 -6.37 -15.30 0.79
N LEU A 495 -5.73 -14.19 0.40
CA LEU A 495 -4.96 -14.09 -0.83
C LEU A 495 -3.78 -15.07 -0.85
N GLN A 496 -3.09 -15.23 0.28
CA GLN A 496 -2.02 -16.23 0.43
C GLN A 496 -2.55 -17.67 0.25
N LYS A 497 -3.67 -18.01 0.90
CA LYS A 497 -4.29 -19.34 0.75
C LYS A 497 -4.81 -19.58 -0.66
N PHE A 498 -5.43 -18.57 -1.26
CA PHE A 498 -5.87 -18.59 -2.64
C PHE A 498 -4.69 -18.89 -3.57
N GLN A 499 -3.58 -18.17 -3.40
CA GLN A 499 -2.37 -18.38 -4.20
C GLN A 499 -1.79 -19.79 -4.01
N ASN A 500 -1.82 -20.33 -2.79
CA ASN A 500 -1.32 -21.68 -2.53
C ASN A 500 -2.19 -22.77 -3.17
N HIS A 501 -3.51 -22.60 -3.12
CA HIS A 501 -4.49 -23.59 -3.58
C HIS A 501 -4.77 -23.49 -5.09
N TYR A 502 -5.18 -22.32 -5.58
CA TYR A 502 -5.58 -22.11 -6.99
C TYR A 502 -4.43 -21.69 -7.91
N LYS A 503 -3.33 -21.17 -7.35
CA LYS A 503 -2.17 -20.59 -8.08
C LYS A 503 -2.43 -19.32 -8.89
N SER A 504 -3.60 -19.16 -9.49
CA SER A 504 -3.98 -17.96 -10.25
C SER A 504 -5.51 -17.82 -10.32
N VAL A 505 -5.98 -16.62 -10.65
CA VAL A 505 -7.41 -16.41 -10.93
C VAL A 505 -7.82 -17.09 -12.23
N ASP A 506 -6.94 -17.14 -13.23
CA ASP A 506 -7.16 -17.89 -14.46
C ASP A 506 -7.52 -19.36 -14.17
N ASN A 507 -6.76 -20.03 -13.29
CA ASN A 507 -7.03 -21.40 -12.87
C ASN A 507 -8.37 -21.55 -12.15
N TYR A 508 -8.73 -20.59 -11.29
CA TYR A 508 -10.04 -20.56 -10.65
C TYR A 508 -11.18 -20.42 -11.69
N LEU A 509 -11.01 -19.53 -12.67
CA LEU A 509 -12.00 -19.33 -13.73
C LEU A 509 -12.10 -20.50 -14.71
N PHE A 510 -11.01 -21.24 -14.95
CA PHE A 510 -11.08 -22.53 -15.67
C PHE A 510 -11.97 -23.52 -14.92
N GLN A 511 -11.84 -23.62 -13.60
CA GLN A 511 -12.72 -24.47 -12.78
C GLN A 511 -14.17 -23.97 -12.75
N CYS A 512 -14.40 -22.67 -12.97
CA CYS A 512 -15.75 -22.12 -13.15
C CYS A 512 -16.36 -22.45 -14.52
N GLY A 513 -15.56 -22.92 -15.49
CA GLY A 513 -16.01 -23.31 -16.83
C GLY A 513 -15.67 -22.32 -17.95
N PHE A 514 -14.78 -21.33 -17.72
CA PHE A 514 -14.32 -20.44 -18.78
C PHE A 514 -13.17 -21.05 -19.58
N THR A 515 -13.06 -20.68 -20.85
CA THR A 515 -11.88 -20.96 -21.67
C THR A 515 -10.84 -19.85 -21.55
N LYS A 516 -9.58 -20.13 -21.95
CA LYS A 516 -8.51 -19.11 -21.96
C LYS A 516 -8.89 -17.88 -22.79
N LYS A 517 -9.52 -18.10 -23.95
CA LYS A 517 -9.97 -17.01 -24.84
C LYS A 517 -11.03 -16.13 -24.17
N GLU A 518 -11.96 -16.73 -23.44
CA GLU A 518 -12.98 -15.97 -22.70
C GLU A 518 -12.37 -15.17 -21.55
N ILE A 519 -11.40 -15.73 -20.83
CA ILE A 519 -10.70 -15.01 -19.74
C ILE A 519 -9.94 -13.80 -20.30
N GLU A 520 -9.24 -13.93 -21.42
CA GLU A 520 -8.57 -12.80 -22.06
C GLU A 520 -9.55 -11.74 -22.55
N ALA A 521 -10.71 -12.14 -23.09
CA ALA A 521 -11.77 -11.21 -23.46
C ALA A 521 -12.39 -10.52 -22.24
N ILE A 522 -12.55 -11.21 -21.11
CA ILE A 522 -12.96 -10.62 -19.84
C ILE A 522 -11.94 -9.57 -19.38
N LYS A 523 -10.65 -9.88 -19.39
CA LYS A 523 -9.59 -8.92 -19.03
C LYS A 523 -9.65 -7.69 -19.93
N TYR A 524 -9.78 -7.88 -21.25
CA TYR A 524 -9.91 -6.79 -22.22
C TYR A 524 -11.12 -5.90 -21.93
N ASN A 525 -12.29 -6.48 -21.65
CA ASN A 525 -13.52 -5.74 -21.34
C ASN A 525 -13.44 -4.95 -20.01
N LEU A 526 -12.49 -5.28 -19.14
CA LEU A 526 -12.33 -4.66 -17.83
C LEU A 526 -11.29 -3.53 -17.81
N VAL A 527 -10.53 -3.32 -18.88
CA VAL A 527 -9.37 -2.42 -18.88
C VAL A 527 -9.63 -1.20 -19.75
N MET A 528 -9.11 -0.06 -19.30
CA MET A 528 -8.95 1.16 -20.08
C MET A 528 -7.48 1.54 -20.12
N SER A 529 -6.98 1.96 -21.28
CA SER A 529 -5.61 2.44 -21.45
C SER A 529 -5.57 3.96 -21.40
N ASN A 530 -4.77 4.55 -20.52
CA ASN A 530 -4.54 5.99 -20.48
C ASN A 530 -3.14 6.32 -21.02
N ASN A 531 -3.08 7.20 -22.04
CA ASN A 531 -1.83 7.81 -22.49
C ASN A 531 -1.43 8.91 -21.49
N ILE A 532 -0.54 8.59 -20.55
CA ILE A 532 -0.12 9.48 -19.46
C ILE A 532 0.52 10.79 -19.97
N LYS A 533 1.06 10.81 -21.21
CA LYS A 533 1.68 12.02 -21.78
C LYS A 533 0.72 13.21 -21.94
N ASN A 534 -0.59 13.01 -22.00
CA ASN A 534 -1.55 14.10 -22.22
C ASN A 534 -2.36 14.51 -20.97
N SER A 535 -2.33 13.76 -19.87
CA SER A 535 -3.20 14.05 -18.71
C SER A 535 -2.64 15.13 -17.78
N LYS A 536 -1.31 15.26 -17.65
CA LYS A 536 -0.69 16.31 -16.79
C LYS A 536 -0.73 17.72 -17.40
N LEU A 537 -0.79 17.84 -18.73
CA LEU A 537 -0.94 19.15 -19.40
C LEU A 537 -2.38 19.69 -19.26
N ASN A 538 -3.39 18.82 -19.36
CA ASN A 538 -4.79 19.23 -19.26
C ASN A 538 -5.27 19.59 -17.84
N GLN A 539 -4.54 19.18 -16.80
CA GLN A 539 -4.91 19.48 -15.40
C GLN A 539 -4.59 20.93 -14.99
N ASN A 540 -3.52 21.52 -15.53
CA ASN A 540 -3.22 22.94 -15.28
C ASN A 540 -4.08 23.88 -16.13
N ASP A 541 -4.42 23.48 -17.37
CA ASP A 541 -5.23 24.32 -18.27
C ASP A 541 -6.69 24.47 -17.82
N ASN A 542 -7.28 23.45 -17.20
CA ASN A 542 -8.67 23.53 -16.73
C ASN A 542 -8.83 24.37 -15.44
N VAL A 543 -7.80 24.44 -14.60
CA VAL A 543 -7.81 25.32 -13.41
C VAL A 543 -7.59 26.78 -13.82
N ILE A 544 -6.73 27.04 -14.81
CA ILE A 544 -6.48 28.38 -15.34
C ILE A 544 -7.68 28.91 -16.13
N ARG A 545 -8.39 28.06 -16.90
CA ARG A 545 -9.62 28.46 -17.61
C ARG A 545 -10.84 28.69 -16.73
N SER A 546 -10.80 28.30 -15.45
CA SER A 546 -11.83 28.65 -14.47
C SER A 546 -11.54 29.93 -13.68
N LEU A 547 -10.37 30.55 -13.91
CA LEU A 547 -9.88 31.76 -13.23
C LEU A 547 -9.63 32.95 -14.18
N LEU A 548 -9.91 32.78 -15.47
CA LEU A 548 -10.01 33.82 -16.50
C LEU A 548 -11.43 33.81 -17.05
#